data_AF-A0A433UF67-F1
#
_entry.id   AF-A0A433UF67-F1
#
_cell.length_a   1.000
_cell.length_b   1.000
_cell.length_c   1.000
_cell.angle_alpha   90.00
_cell.angle_beta   90.00
_cell.angle_gamma   90.00
#
_symmetry.space_group_name_H-M   'P 1'
#
loop_
_entity.id
_entity.type
_entity.pdbx_description
1 polymer ?
#
loop_
_entity_poly.entity_id
_entity_poly.type
_entity_poly.pdbx_seq_one_letter_code
_entity_poly.pdbx_strand_id
1 'polypeptide(L)'
;MEIAHVEFDCIEFQDITGEYRLIHGCSLKNREELRSRFSQLQKFLDNSSELETVRSLYERDTYFRHLCHRCLELSGISLEWVDFHMMTQMLFPYQAGEYQGVAVHKQGILIELNFPVQNNGIKSQKGATYEELVAALWSHTEDLQKALELSSTLSADQLLDIMQARSKQMQDADPQKREKAQQREWQQKARQDLEKDRGQQQ
;
A
#
# COMPACT_ATOMS: atom_id res chain seq x y z
N MET A 1 -26.79 4.28 10.82
CA MET A 1 -25.85 4.80 9.81
C MET A 1 -24.47 4.43 10.35
N GLU A 2 -24.01 3.23 10.02
CA GLU A 2 -22.70 2.73 10.46
C GLU A 2 -21.63 3.38 9.60
N ILE A 3 -20.75 4.14 10.24
CA ILE A 3 -19.56 4.69 9.61
C ILE A 3 -18.63 3.49 9.41
N ALA A 4 -18.38 3.12 8.15
CA ALA A 4 -17.38 2.12 7.84
C ALA A 4 -16.04 2.58 8.43
N HIS A 5 -15.55 1.84 9.43
CA HIS A 5 -14.22 2.06 9.99
C HIS A 5 -13.20 1.77 8.88
N VAL A 6 -12.53 2.81 8.39
CA VAL A 6 -11.40 2.68 7.47
C VAL A 6 -10.24 2.17 8.31
N GLU A 7 -9.98 0.86 8.25
CA GLU A 7 -8.79 0.25 8.84
C GLU A 7 -7.59 0.65 7.97
N PHE A 8 -6.71 1.46 8.53
CA PHE A 8 -5.42 1.73 7.92
C PHE A 8 -4.54 0.50 8.14
N ASP A 9 -3.87 0.05 7.09
CA ASP A 9 -2.79 -0.92 7.25
C ASP A 9 -1.78 -0.35 8.24
N CYS A 10 -1.73 -0.97 9.40
CA CYS A 10 -0.84 -0.62 10.48
C CYS A 10 -0.22 -1.90 11.02
N ILE A 11 1.03 -1.78 11.42
CA ILE A 11 1.79 -2.89 11.98
C ILE A 11 2.17 -2.48 13.39
N GLU A 12 1.79 -3.31 14.34
CA GLU A 12 2.27 -3.22 15.70
C GLU A 12 3.62 -3.91 15.81
N PHE A 13 4.57 -3.29 16.49
CA PHE A 13 5.83 -3.91 16.87
C PHE A 13 6.20 -3.51 18.29
N GLN A 14 6.97 -4.35 18.97
CA GLN A 14 7.53 -4.05 20.28
C GLN A 14 8.89 -3.37 20.11
N ASP A 15 9.07 -2.19 20.70
CA ASP A 15 10.35 -1.46 20.67
C ASP A 15 11.41 -2.07 21.60
N ILE A 16 12.65 -1.57 21.52
CA ILE A 16 13.77 -2.06 22.36
C ILE A 16 13.54 -1.90 23.87
N THR A 17 12.60 -1.05 24.29
CA THR A 17 12.25 -0.83 25.70
C THR A 17 11.09 -1.73 26.14
N GLY A 18 10.49 -2.48 25.21
CA GLY A 18 9.37 -3.36 25.46
C GLY A 18 8.00 -2.70 25.24
N GLU A 19 7.95 -1.43 24.81
CA GLU A 19 6.68 -0.75 24.53
C GLU A 19 6.15 -1.11 23.15
N TYR A 20 4.85 -1.35 23.05
CA TYR A 20 4.19 -1.59 21.76
C TYR A 20 3.95 -0.28 21.02
N ARG A 21 4.37 -0.23 19.77
CA ARG A 21 4.29 0.93 18.87
C ARG A 21 3.50 0.53 17.62
N LEU A 22 2.71 1.46 17.10
CA LEU A 22 2.00 1.31 15.84
C LEU A 22 2.72 2.09 14.75
N ILE A 23 2.99 1.43 13.63
CA ILE A 23 3.51 2.04 12.41
C ILE A 23 2.39 2.06 11.37
N HIS A 24 2.17 3.22 10.77
CA HIS A 24 1.24 3.39 9.65
C HIS A 24 2.01 3.48 8.33
N GLY A 25 1.33 3.14 7.23
CA GLY A 25 1.84 3.47 5.90
C GLY A 25 2.13 4.96 5.75
N CYS A 26 3.20 5.30 5.03
CA CYS A 26 3.62 6.66 4.76
C CYS A 26 2.58 7.43 3.94
N SER A 27 2.54 8.75 4.13
CA SER A 27 1.87 9.67 3.21
C SER A 27 2.43 9.52 1.78
N LEU A 28 1.68 9.92 0.76
CA LEU A 28 2.11 9.83 -0.64
C LEU A 28 3.49 10.47 -0.88
N LYS A 29 3.69 11.68 -0.35
CA LYS A 29 4.96 12.40 -0.44
C LYS A 29 6.11 11.60 0.17
N ASN A 30 5.91 11.07 1.38
CA ASN A 30 6.93 10.29 2.07
C ASN A 30 7.15 8.94 1.39
N ARG A 31 6.12 8.34 0.78
CA ARG A 31 6.19 7.08 0.04
C ARG A 31 7.05 7.22 -1.22
N GLU A 32 6.97 8.34 -1.94
CA GLU A 32 7.85 8.62 -3.08
C GLU A 32 9.31 8.81 -2.64
N GLU A 33 9.54 9.60 -1.58
CA GLU A 33 10.90 9.75 -1.03
C GLU A 33 11.44 8.39 -0.57
N LEU A 34 10.63 7.61 0.16
CA LEU A 34 10.99 6.29 0.65
C LEU A 34 11.35 5.34 -0.50
N ARG A 35 10.61 5.36 -1.62
CA ARG A 35 10.96 4.59 -2.83
C ARG A 35 12.31 4.98 -3.40
N SER A 36 12.60 6.29 -3.46
CA SER A 36 13.90 6.81 -3.91
C SER A 36 15.03 6.37 -2.98
N ARG A 37 14.83 6.39 -1.66
CA ARG A 37 15.81 5.90 -0.68
C ARG A 37 16.04 4.40 -0.79
N PHE A 38 14.99 3.60 -0.93
CA PHE A 38 15.12 2.16 -1.16
C PHE A 38 15.88 1.85 -2.46
N SER A 39 15.64 2.61 -3.53
CA SER A 39 16.38 2.46 -4.78
C SER A 39 17.88 2.79 -4.61
N GLN A 40 18.22 3.75 -3.74
CA GLN A 40 19.61 4.06 -3.42
C GLN A 40 20.25 2.97 -2.55
N LEU A 41 19.54 2.46 -1.54
CA LEU A 41 19.99 1.32 -0.74
C LEU A 41 20.23 0.08 -1.61
N GLN A 42 19.33 -0.19 -2.57
CA GLN A 42 19.50 -1.29 -3.52
C GLN A 42 20.78 -1.13 -4.35
N LYS A 43 21.06 0.08 -4.86
CA LYS A 43 22.32 0.35 -5.59
C LYS A 43 23.56 0.11 -4.73
N PHE A 44 23.51 0.38 -3.42
CA PHE A 44 24.62 0.03 -2.54
C PHE A 44 24.82 -1.48 -2.49
N LEU A 45 23.74 -2.23 -2.28
CA LEU A 45 23.79 -3.69 -2.22
C LEU A 45 24.25 -4.31 -3.55
N ASP A 46 23.76 -3.82 -4.69
CA ASP A 46 24.11 -4.31 -6.02
C ASP A 46 25.59 -4.08 -6.38
N ASN A 47 26.20 -3.01 -5.84
CA ASN A 47 27.61 -2.67 -6.08
C ASN A 47 28.57 -3.20 -5.00
N SER A 48 28.04 -3.85 -3.96
CA SER A 48 28.84 -4.40 -2.88
C SER A 48 29.37 -5.78 -3.24
N SER A 49 30.51 -6.17 -2.68
CA SER A 49 31.05 -7.52 -2.89
C SER A 49 30.16 -8.56 -2.21
N GLU A 50 30.10 -9.79 -2.74
CA GLU A 50 29.27 -10.88 -2.17
C GLU A 50 29.61 -11.24 -0.70
N LEU A 51 30.82 -10.91 -0.24
CA LEU A 51 31.27 -11.14 1.13
C LEU A 51 30.86 -10.02 2.10
N GLU A 52 30.34 -8.92 1.56
CA GLU A 52 29.98 -7.75 2.33
C GLU A 52 28.54 -7.86 2.86
N THR A 53 28.38 -7.66 4.16
CA THR A 53 27.09 -7.77 4.84
C THR A 53 26.44 -6.40 5.00
N VAL A 54 25.11 -6.39 5.17
CA VAL A 54 24.37 -5.16 5.52
C VAL A 54 24.95 -4.51 6.79
N ARG A 55 25.40 -5.31 7.76
CA ARG A 55 26.02 -4.82 9.00
C ARG A 55 27.34 -4.10 8.72
N SER A 56 28.23 -4.70 7.92
CA SER A 56 29.51 -4.05 7.60
C SER A 56 29.32 -2.76 6.80
N LEU A 57 28.34 -2.71 5.89
CA LEU A 57 27.99 -1.47 5.17
C LEU A 57 27.48 -0.39 6.13
N TYR A 58 26.59 -0.76 7.04
CA TYR A 58 26.02 0.17 8.01
C TYR A 58 27.04 0.73 9.00
N GLU A 59 28.02 -0.07 9.41
CA GLU A 59 29.09 0.35 10.32
C GLU A 59 30.15 1.22 9.61
N ARG A 60 30.48 0.91 8.36
CA ARG A 60 31.56 1.57 7.60
C ARG A 60 31.10 2.79 6.79
N ASP A 61 29.94 2.71 6.14
CA ASP A 61 29.47 3.73 5.22
C ASP A 61 28.43 4.65 5.88
N THR A 62 28.86 5.88 6.16
CA THR A 62 28.01 6.89 6.82
C THR A 62 26.78 7.27 6.00
N TYR A 63 26.86 7.22 4.67
CA TYR A 63 25.76 7.57 3.79
C TYR A 63 24.75 6.41 3.71
N PHE A 64 25.22 5.16 3.63
CA PHE A 64 24.34 3.99 3.72
C PHE A 64 23.56 4.00 5.04
N ARG A 65 24.25 4.26 6.17
CA ARG A 65 23.60 4.41 7.47
C ARG A 65 22.56 5.54 7.47
N HIS A 66 22.90 6.70 6.92
CA HIS A 66 21.96 7.81 6.78
C HIS A 66 20.72 7.43 5.97
N LEU A 67 20.87 6.69 4.86
CA LEU A 67 19.74 6.21 4.07
C LEU A 67 18.83 5.26 4.87
N CYS A 68 19.40 4.32 5.63
CA CYS A 68 18.63 3.45 6.52
C CYS A 68 17.83 4.26 7.54
N HIS A 69 18.47 5.22 8.21
CA HIS A 69 17.81 6.10 9.18
C HIS A 69 16.69 6.91 8.55
N ARG A 70 16.95 7.48 7.37
CA ARG A 70 15.96 8.28 6.66
C ARG A 70 14.71 7.47 6.29
N CYS A 71 14.85 6.21 5.91
CA CYS A 71 13.70 5.34 5.64
C CYS A 71 12.81 5.13 6.87
N LEU A 72 13.43 4.95 8.05
CA LEU A 72 12.71 4.79 9.31
C LEU A 72 11.97 6.09 9.71
N GLU A 73 12.66 7.22 9.65
CA GLU A 73 12.09 8.55 9.95
C GLU A 73 10.90 8.88 9.04
N LEU A 74 11.01 8.59 7.73
CA LEU A 74 9.92 8.80 6.77
C LEU A 74 8.66 8.01 7.13
N SER A 75 8.85 6.87 7.80
CA SER A 75 7.78 5.99 8.30
C SER A 75 7.36 6.30 9.73
N GLY A 76 7.86 7.39 10.32
CA GLY A 76 7.51 7.81 11.68
C GLY A 76 8.17 6.99 12.79
N ILE A 77 9.23 6.22 12.49
CA ILE A 77 9.94 5.39 13.46
C ILE A 77 11.12 6.16 14.03
N SER A 78 11.15 6.34 15.36
CA SER A 78 12.34 6.88 16.04
C SER A 78 13.47 5.87 16.05
N LEU A 79 14.70 6.35 15.82
CA LEU A 79 15.91 5.51 15.88
C LEU A 79 16.17 4.94 17.28
N GLU A 80 15.62 5.56 18.32
CA GLU A 80 15.72 5.08 19.69
C GLU A 80 14.83 3.87 19.97
N TRP A 81 13.85 3.57 19.09
CA TRP A 81 12.91 2.46 19.27
C TRP A 81 13.41 1.15 18.68
N VAL A 82 14.40 1.20 17.80
CA VAL A 82 14.82 0.05 17.00
C VAL A 82 16.31 -0.20 17.16
N ASP A 83 16.67 -1.47 17.37
CA ASP A 83 18.05 -1.89 17.24
C ASP A 83 18.40 -2.19 15.77
N PHE A 84 19.66 -2.57 15.54
CA PHE A 84 20.12 -2.92 14.20
C PHE A 84 19.34 -4.10 13.61
N HIS A 85 18.99 -5.10 14.41
CA HIS A 85 18.29 -6.29 13.93
C HIS A 85 16.87 -5.93 13.47
N MET A 86 16.15 -5.16 14.28
CA MET A 86 14.82 -4.64 13.97
C MET A 86 14.86 -3.76 12.72
N MET A 87 15.82 -2.83 12.64
CA MET A 87 16.02 -2.02 11.43
C MET A 87 16.22 -2.91 10.20
N THR A 88 17.01 -3.99 10.30
CA THR A 88 17.20 -4.89 9.16
C THR A 88 15.93 -5.59 8.71
N GLN A 89 15.09 -6.06 9.64
CA GLN A 89 13.78 -6.64 9.31
C GLN A 89 12.80 -5.61 8.74
N MET A 90 12.89 -4.36 9.19
CA MET A 90 12.04 -3.27 8.70
C MET A 90 12.36 -2.90 7.24
N LEU A 91 13.65 -2.89 6.88
CA LEU A 91 14.12 -2.34 5.62
C LEU A 91 14.48 -3.38 4.55
N PHE A 92 14.89 -4.58 4.93
CA PHE A 92 15.45 -5.58 4.03
C PHE A 92 14.70 -6.91 4.13
N PRO A 93 14.79 -7.76 3.09
CA PRO A 93 14.28 -9.12 3.18
C PRO A 93 14.94 -9.89 4.33
N TYR A 94 14.13 -10.66 5.07
CA TYR A 94 14.61 -11.44 6.21
C TYR A 94 13.99 -12.83 6.22
N GLN A 95 14.67 -13.77 6.86
CA GLN A 95 14.13 -15.11 7.07
C GLN A 95 13.20 -15.09 8.28
N ALA A 96 11.91 -15.36 8.07
CA ALA A 96 10.89 -15.35 9.10
C ALA A 96 10.70 -16.71 9.79
N GLY A 97 11.42 -17.74 9.33
CA GLY A 97 11.42 -19.08 9.91
C GLY A 97 11.62 -20.16 8.84
N GLU A 98 11.20 -21.38 9.17
CA GLU A 98 11.18 -22.52 8.26
C GLU A 98 9.79 -23.13 8.23
N TYR A 99 9.29 -23.42 7.03
CA TYR A 99 8.03 -24.14 6.83
C TYR A 99 8.32 -25.37 5.98
N GLN A 100 8.01 -26.55 6.51
CA GLN A 100 8.28 -27.84 5.84
C GLN A 100 9.75 -28.03 5.41
N GLY A 101 10.70 -27.50 6.19
CA GLY A 101 12.14 -27.60 5.90
C GLY A 101 12.65 -26.63 4.83
N VAL A 102 11.83 -25.66 4.41
CA VAL A 102 12.21 -24.60 3.49
C VAL A 102 12.21 -23.26 4.24
N ALA A 103 13.30 -22.49 4.11
CA ALA A 103 13.41 -21.16 4.67
C ALA A 103 12.33 -20.23 4.07
N VAL A 104 11.53 -19.63 4.94
CA VAL A 104 10.50 -18.65 4.52
C VAL A 104 11.13 -17.27 4.58
N HIS A 105 11.30 -16.66 3.41
CA HIS A 105 11.76 -15.28 3.29
C HIS A 105 10.57 -14.34 3.21
N LYS A 106 10.59 -13.28 4.02
CA LYS A 106 9.65 -12.17 3.96
C LYS A 106 10.34 -10.93 3.42
N GLN A 107 9.55 -10.03 2.83
CA GLN A 107 10.04 -8.74 2.41
C GLN A 107 10.21 -7.83 3.64
N GLY A 108 11.00 -6.76 3.53
CA GLY A 108 11.12 -5.78 4.61
C GLY A 108 9.76 -5.19 4.99
N ILE A 109 9.48 -5.09 6.29
CA ILE A 109 8.15 -4.70 6.81
C ILE A 109 7.67 -3.37 6.22
N LEU A 110 8.56 -2.37 6.11
CA LEU A 110 8.21 -1.07 5.55
C LEU A 110 7.93 -1.12 4.05
N ILE A 111 8.50 -2.09 3.34
CA ILE A 111 8.22 -2.29 1.92
C ILE A 111 6.83 -2.91 1.76
N GLU A 112 6.49 -3.94 2.54
CA GLU A 112 5.16 -4.55 2.51
C GLU A 112 4.07 -3.55 2.86
N LEU A 113 4.30 -2.73 3.89
CA LEU A 113 3.36 -1.72 4.37
C LEU A 113 3.11 -0.58 3.37
N ASN A 114 4.13 -0.19 2.60
CA ASN A 114 4.04 0.99 1.72
C ASN A 114 3.88 0.66 0.23
N PHE A 115 4.26 -0.56 -0.16
CA PHE A 115 4.27 -1.03 -1.54
C PHE A 115 3.70 -2.46 -1.60
N PRO A 116 2.44 -2.68 -1.19
CA PRO A 116 1.85 -4.01 -1.20
C PRO A 116 1.93 -4.60 -2.61
N VAL A 117 2.65 -5.71 -2.75
CA VAL A 117 2.71 -6.47 -4.00
C VAL A 117 1.32 -7.09 -4.14
N GLN A 118 0.54 -6.61 -5.10
CA GLN A 118 -0.75 -7.22 -5.44
C GLN A 118 -0.51 -8.64 -5.98
N ASN A 119 -0.37 -9.61 -5.09
CA ASN A 119 -0.43 -11.03 -5.41
C ASN A 119 -1.90 -11.40 -5.66
N ASN A 120 -2.45 -10.92 -6.78
CA ASN A 120 -3.69 -11.42 -7.33
C ASN A 120 -3.45 -11.77 -8.79
N GLY A 121 -3.56 -13.06 -9.12
CA GLY A 121 -3.56 -13.60 -10.48
C GLY A 121 -4.77 -13.16 -11.32
N ILE A 122 -5.13 -11.89 -11.30
CA ILE A 122 -6.26 -11.32 -12.04
C ILE A 122 -5.77 -10.03 -12.68
N LYS A 123 -5.63 -10.07 -14.01
CA LYS A 123 -5.51 -8.95 -14.97
C LYS A 123 -5.10 -7.61 -14.36
N SER A 124 -3.84 -7.24 -14.59
CA SER A 124 -3.30 -5.87 -14.66
C SER A 124 -4.39 -4.79 -14.56
N GLN A 125 -4.77 -4.44 -13.33
CA GLN A 125 -5.25 -3.10 -13.06
C GLN A 125 -4.00 -2.33 -12.73
N LYS A 126 -3.52 -1.54 -13.70
CA LYS A 126 -2.54 -0.49 -13.43
C LYS A 126 -3.08 0.29 -12.23
N GLY A 127 -2.41 0.18 -11.07
CA GLY A 127 -2.65 1.09 -9.96
C GLY A 127 -2.46 2.51 -10.48
N ALA A 128 -3.38 3.40 -10.12
CA ALA A 128 -3.35 4.78 -10.61
C ALA A 128 -2.00 5.41 -10.23
N THR A 129 -1.28 5.95 -11.21
CA THR A 129 0.00 6.62 -10.93
C THR A 129 -0.23 7.93 -10.17
N TYR A 130 0.82 8.49 -9.58
CA TYR A 130 0.73 9.77 -8.85
C TYR A 130 0.16 10.88 -9.74
N GLU A 131 0.59 10.90 -11.01
CA GLU A 131 0.12 11.83 -12.02
C GLU A 131 -1.37 11.63 -12.31
N GLU A 132 -1.87 10.39 -12.31
CA GLU A 132 -3.28 10.07 -12.53
C GLU A 132 -4.15 10.46 -11.34
N LEU A 133 -3.68 10.24 -10.11
CA LEU A 133 -4.37 10.67 -8.88
C LEU A 133 -4.41 12.20 -8.77
N VAL A 134 -3.29 12.88 -9.01
CA VAL A 134 -3.23 14.36 -8.99
C VAL A 134 -4.06 14.94 -10.13
N ALA A 135 -4.01 14.38 -11.34
CA ALA A 135 -4.83 14.83 -12.47
C ALA A 135 -6.32 14.69 -12.18
N ALA A 136 -6.73 13.61 -11.50
CA ALA A 136 -8.13 13.40 -11.14
C ALA A 136 -8.58 14.27 -9.95
N LEU A 137 -7.71 14.53 -8.98
CA LEU A 137 -8.00 15.52 -7.93
C LEU A 137 -8.07 16.94 -8.51
N TRP A 138 -7.19 17.26 -9.46
CA TRP A 138 -7.17 18.55 -10.14
C TRP A 138 -8.41 18.74 -11.02
N SER A 139 -8.84 17.72 -11.76
CA SER A 139 -10.07 17.80 -12.56
C SER A 139 -11.33 18.01 -11.71
N HIS A 140 -11.28 17.70 -10.41
CA HIS A 140 -12.40 17.87 -9.49
C HIS A 140 -12.34 19.11 -8.60
N THR A 141 -11.14 19.58 -8.27
CA THR A 141 -10.94 20.79 -7.46
C THR A 141 -10.81 22.04 -8.32
N GLU A 142 -10.51 21.87 -9.61
CA GLU A 142 -10.12 22.93 -10.57
C GLU A 142 -8.94 23.78 -10.07
N ASP A 143 -8.25 23.30 -9.03
CA ASP A 143 -7.23 24.01 -8.28
C ASP A 143 -6.09 23.02 -8.01
N LEU A 144 -5.03 23.13 -8.82
CA LEU A 144 -3.88 22.24 -8.77
C LEU A 144 -3.19 22.30 -7.39
N GLN A 145 -3.22 23.46 -6.73
CA GLN A 145 -2.56 23.64 -5.44
C GLN A 145 -3.31 22.88 -4.34
N LYS A 146 -4.65 22.94 -4.35
CA LYS A 146 -5.47 22.11 -3.47
C LYS A 146 -5.39 20.62 -3.79
N ALA A 147 -5.29 20.25 -5.07
CA ALA A 147 -5.12 18.86 -5.47
C ALA A 147 -3.81 18.26 -4.94
N LEU A 148 -2.72 19.04 -4.96
CA LEU A 148 -1.43 18.66 -4.40
C LEU A 148 -1.42 18.64 -2.87
N GLU A 149 -2.11 19.58 -2.21
CA GLU A 149 -2.28 19.56 -0.76
C GLU A 149 -3.03 18.30 -0.32
N LEU A 150 -4.16 17.98 -0.96
CA LEU A 150 -4.96 16.80 -0.66
C LEU A 150 -4.19 15.50 -0.92
N SER A 151 -3.41 15.44 -2.00
CA SER A 151 -2.55 14.29 -2.27
C SER A 151 -1.42 14.16 -1.25
N SER A 152 -0.94 15.25 -0.66
CA SER A 152 0.10 15.20 0.35
C SER A 152 -0.40 14.79 1.75
N THR A 153 -1.68 15.00 2.05
CA THR A 153 -2.28 14.74 3.36
C THR A 153 -2.84 13.33 3.54
N LEU A 154 -3.25 12.66 2.47
CA LEU A 154 -3.90 11.35 2.52
C LEU A 154 -3.04 10.29 1.83
N SER A 155 -3.19 9.03 2.24
CA SER A 155 -2.50 7.93 1.55
C SER A 155 -3.12 7.70 0.17
N ALA A 156 -2.34 7.08 -0.74
CA ALA A 156 -2.78 6.79 -2.11
C ALA A 156 -4.09 6.00 -2.14
N ASP A 157 -4.17 5.01 -1.25
CA ASP A 157 -5.25 4.05 -1.17
C ASP A 157 -6.53 4.72 -0.68
N GLN A 158 -6.42 5.64 0.28
CA GLN A 158 -7.55 6.45 0.75
C GLN A 158 -8.07 7.42 -0.31
N LEU A 159 -7.18 8.05 -1.08
CA LEU A 159 -7.60 8.93 -2.16
C LEU A 159 -8.30 8.15 -3.26
N LEU A 160 -7.79 6.98 -3.60
CA LEU A 160 -8.42 6.07 -4.54
C LEU A 160 -9.82 5.65 -4.04
N ASP A 161 -9.95 5.28 -2.78
CA ASP A 161 -11.24 4.87 -2.19
C ASP A 161 -12.25 6.02 -2.14
N ILE A 162 -11.82 7.23 -1.78
CA ILE A 162 -12.66 8.44 -1.81
C ILE A 162 -13.12 8.74 -3.24
N MET A 163 -12.20 8.65 -4.20
CA MET A 163 -12.52 8.86 -5.62
C MET A 163 -13.46 7.78 -6.15
N GLN A 164 -13.28 6.52 -5.77
CA GLN A 164 -14.17 5.42 -6.15
C GLN A 164 -15.54 5.54 -5.50
N ALA A 165 -15.61 5.87 -4.21
CA ALA A 165 -16.86 6.10 -3.49
C ALA A 165 -17.65 7.25 -4.11
N ARG A 166 -16.97 8.34 -4.47
CA ARG A 166 -17.58 9.48 -5.16
C ARG A 166 -17.99 9.14 -6.59
N SER A 167 -17.17 8.40 -7.33
CA SER A 167 -17.51 7.92 -8.68
C SER A 167 -18.77 7.04 -8.66
N LYS A 168 -18.89 6.14 -7.69
CA LYS A 168 -20.11 5.35 -7.46
C LYS A 168 -21.30 6.24 -7.11
N GLN A 169 -21.13 7.20 -6.20
CA GLN A 169 -22.18 8.15 -5.83
C GLN A 169 -22.66 9.00 -7.02
N MET A 170 -21.75 9.41 -7.91
CA MET A 170 -22.09 10.15 -9.14
C MET A 170 -22.75 9.25 -10.18
N GLN A 171 -22.37 7.97 -10.28
CA GLN A 171 -23.04 6.99 -11.13
C GLN A 171 -24.45 6.66 -10.65
N ASP A 172 -24.66 6.59 -9.33
CA ASP A 172 -25.97 6.39 -8.71
C ASP A 172 -26.88 7.62 -8.81
N ALA A 173 -26.30 8.81 -8.96
CA ALA A 173 -27.00 10.08 -9.16
C ALA A 173 -27.42 10.32 -10.62
N ASP A 174 -26.92 9.56 -11.59
CA ASP A 174 -27.28 9.66 -13.02
C ASP A 174 -28.54 8.81 -13.32
N PRO A 175 -29.73 9.42 -13.50
CA PRO A 175 -31.00 8.71 -13.58
C PRO A 175 -31.04 7.67 -14.72
N GLN A 176 -30.37 7.97 -15.84
CA GLN A 176 -30.35 7.10 -17.02
C GLN A 176 -29.47 5.85 -16.84
N LYS A 177 -28.42 5.92 -16.01
CA LYS A 177 -27.57 4.76 -15.72
C LYS A 177 -28.21 3.86 -14.67
N ARG A 178 -28.88 4.44 -13.68
CA ARG A 178 -29.64 3.71 -12.66
C ARG A 178 -30.73 2.84 -13.28
N GLU A 179 -31.46 3.39 -14.26
CA GLU A 179 -32.52 2.68 -14.98
C GLU A 179 -31.97 1.52 -15.83
N LYS A 180 -30.82 1.70 -16.49
CA LYS A 180 -30.15 0.63 -17.25
C LYS A 180 -29.55 -0.46 -16.36
N ALA A 181 -29.01 -0.11 -15.20
CA ALA A 181 -28.49 -1.08 -14.23
C ALA A 181 -29.62 -1.93 -13.64
N GLN A 182 -30.72 -1.29 -13.22
CA GLN A 182 -31.91 -1.98 -12.72
C GLN A 182 -32.54 -2.88 -13.79
N GLN A 183 -32.64 -2.43 -15.05
CA GLN A 183 -33.11 -3.28 -16.14
C GLN A 183 -32.25 -4.53 -16.34
N ARG A 184 -30.92 -4.42 -16.21
CA ARG A 184 -30.01 -5.56 -16.36
C ARG A 184 -30.14 -6.55 -15.21
N GLU A 185 -30.24 -6.07 -13.98
CA GLU A 185 -30.50 -6.92 -12.81
C GLU A 185 -31.84 -7.63 -12.92
N TRP A 186 -32.88 -6.94 -13.40
CA TRP A 186 -34.20 -7.54 -13.63
C TRP A 186 -34.14 -8.64 -14.70
N GLN A 187 -33.44 -8.41 -15.81
CA GLN A 187 -33.26 -9.41 -16.86
C GLN A 187 -32.44 -10.61 -16.40
N GLN A 188 -31.42 -10.41 -15.57
CA GLN A 188 -30.62 -11.50 -15.01
C GLN A 188 -31.42 -12.33 -14.01
N LYS A 189 -32.18 -11.68 -13.13
CA LYS A 189 -33.04 -12.36 -12.16
C LYS A 189 -34.13 -13.17 -12.85
N ALA A 190 -34.79 -12.61 -13.87
CA ALA A 190 -35.78 -13.32 -14.67
C ALA A 190 -35.20 -14.55 -15.38
N ARG A 191 -33.95 -14.48 -15.87
CA ARG A 191 -33.27 -15.65 -16.45
C ARG A 191 -32.96 -16.73 -15.42
N GLN A 192 -32.50 -16.34 -14.23
CA GLN A 192 -32.23 -17.28 -13.14
C GLN A 192 -33.49 -17.95 -12.61
N ASP A 193 -34.60 -17.23 -12.51
CA ASP A 193 -35.89 -17.79 -12.08
C ASP A 193 -36.45 -18.78 -13.14
N LEU A 194 -36.30 -18.48 -14.44
CA LEU A 194 -36.64 -19.41 -15.53
C LEU A 194 -35.77 -20.68 -15.56
N GLU A 195 -34.49 -20.58 -15.20
CA GLU A 195 -33.60 -21.74 -15.08
C GLU A 195 -33.94 -22.59 -13.85
N LYS A 196 -34.37 -21.98 -12.74
CA LYS A 196 -34.84 -22.70 -11.55
C LYS A 196 -36.16 -23.42 -11.79
N ASP A 197 -37.12 -22.79 -12.48
CA ASP A 197 -38.42 -23.43 -12.80
C ASP A 197 -38.25 -24.62 -13.77
N ARG A 198 -37.29 -24.55 -14.71
CA ARG A 198 -36.95 -25.68 -15.58
C ARG A 198 -36.28 -26.84 -14.84
N GLY A 199 -35.55 -26.56 -13.76
CA GLY A 199 -34.91 -27.59 -12.93
C GLY A 199 -35.86 -28.34 -11.99
N GLN A 200 -37.08 -27.84 -11.75
CA GLN A 200 -38.08 -28.45 -10.87
C GLN A 200 -39.12 -29.31 -11.60
N GLN A 201 -39.07 -29.38 -12.94
CA GLN A 201 -39.97 -30.20 -13.78
C GLN A 201 -39.33 -31.51 -14.30
N GLN A 202 -38.16 -31.90 -13.79
CA GLN A 202 -37.55 -33.22 -13.97
C GLN A 202 -37.56 -33.99 -12.65
#